data_AF-N1MWK5-F1
#
_entry.id   AF-N1MWK5-F1
#
_cell.length_a   1.000
_cell.length_b   1.000
_cell.length_c   1.000
_cell.angle_alpha   90.00
_cell.angle_beta   90.00
_cell.angle_gamma   90.00
#
_symmetry.space_group_name_H-M   'P 1'
#
loop_
_entity.id
_entity.type
_entity.pdbx_description
1 polymer ?
#
loop_
_entity_poly.entity_id
_entity_poly.type
_entity_poly.pdbx_seq_one_letter_code
_entity_poly.pdbx_strand_id
1 'polypeptide(L)'
;MRYAHFGPWRLDLVQRRLIAPDDRLVMLSSAEYRLLCHFIEQPNIVLGREALLPERRATAAFDRSIDLQISRLRQKLADVAGGSELILTVRGEGYVLASAVDYS
;
A
#
# COMPACT_ATOMS: atom_id res chain seq x y z
N MET A 1 -17.20 -6.19 -4.82
CA MET A 1 -16.37 -5.99 -3.62
C MET A 1 -16.00 -4.53 -3.54
N ARG A 2 -16.31 -3.87 -2.43
CA ARG A 2 -16.05 -2.44 -2.21
C ARG A 2 -14.84 -2.23 -1.31
N TYR A 3 -14.63 -3.11 -0.34
CA TYR A 3 -13.59 -2.96 0.66
C TYR A 3 -12.58 -4.10 0.58
N ALA A 4 -11.30 -3.76 0.76
CA ALA A 4 -10.23 -4.71 1.05
C ALA A 4 -9.76 -4.49 2.49
N HIS A 5 -9.65 -5.57 3.26
CA HIS A 5 -9.23 -5.56 4.66
C HIS A 5 -7.85 -6.18 4.77
N PHE A 6 -6.95 -5.54 5.52
CA PHE A 6 -5.59 -6.03 5.75
C PHE A 6 -5.05 -5.45 7.06
N GLY A 7 -4.57 -6.31 7.95
CA GLY A 7 -4.26 -5.91 9.32
C GLY A 7 -5.40 -5.10 9.96
N PRO A 8 -5.12 -3.95 10.60
CA PRO A 8 -6.15 -3.09 11.18
C PRO A 8 -6.82 -2.15 10.16
N TRP A 9 -6.43 -2.19 8.89
CA TRP A 9 -6.86 -1.22 7.89
C TRP A 9 -7.92 -1.76 6.95
N ARG A 10 -8.78 -0.86 6.49
CA ARG A 10 -9.74 -1.11 5.42
C ARG A 10 -9.55 -0.10 4.30
N LEU A 11 -9.43 -0.56 3.06
CA LEU A 11 -9.34 0.28 1.87
C LEU A 11 -10.69 0.28 1.14
N ASP A 12 -11.29 1.46 0.96
CA ASP A 12 -12.42 1.65 0.02
C ASP A 12 -11.87 1.73 -1.41
N LEU A 13 -12.11 0.70 -2.21
CA LEU A 13 -11.61 0.59 -3.60
C LEU A 13 -12.36 1.52 -4.57
N VAL A 14 -13.58 1.95 -4.20
CA VAL A 14 -14.41 2.84 -5.02
C VAL A 14 -14.01 4.28 -4.76
N GLN A 15 -13.93 4.67 -3.50
CA GLN A 15 -13.61 6.04 -3.08
C GLN A 15 -12.11 6.31 -2.97
N ARG A 16 -11.28 5.26 -3.01
CA ARG A 16 -9.81 5.30 -2.89
C ARG A 16 -9.33 5.90 -1.57
N ARG A 17 -9.95 5.47 -0.47
CA ARG A 17 -9.68 5.98 0.88
C ARG A 17 -9.28 4.86 1.80
N LEU A 18 -8.23 5.10 2.57
CA LEU A 18 -7.80 4.22 3.63
C LEU A 18 -8.56 4.59 4.91
N ILE A 19 -9.05 3.58 5.63
CA ILE A 19 -9.93 3.73 6.79
C ILE A 19 -9.27 3.01 7.96
N ALA A 20 -9.01 3.75 9.03
CA ALA A 20 -8.46 3.22 10.28
C ALA A 20 -9.55 2.50 11.11
N PRO A 21 -9.17 1.71 12.15
CA PRO A 21 -10.12 1.03 13.03
C PRO A 21 -11.10 1.96 13.76
N ASP A 22 -10.71 3.22 13.96
CA ASP A 22 -11.52 4.28 14.57
C ASP A 22 -12.39 5.04 13.55
N ASP A 23 -12.57 4.47 12.34
CA ASP A 23 -13.27 5.05 11.18
C ASP A 23 -12.68 6.36 10.65
N ARG A 24 -11.49 6.75 11.12
CA ARG A 24 -10.77 7.91 10.58
C ARG A 24 -10.34 7.65 9.14
N LEU A 25 -10.62 8.61 8.27
CA LEU A 25 -10.23 8.57 6.87
C LEU A 25 -8.80 9.10 6.69
N VAL A 26 -7.95 8.26 6.10
CA VAL A 26 -6.59 8.61 5.72
C VAL A 26 -6.53 8.75 4.19
N MET A 27 -6.18 9.96 3.74
CA MET A 27 -6.08 10.27 2.32
C MET A 27 -4.79 9.70 1.73
N LEU A 28 -4.92 8.94 0.66
CA LEU A 28 -3.81 8.46 -0.15
C LEU A 28 -3.68 9.33 -1.40
N SER A 29 -2.44 9.63 -1.78
CA SER A 29 -2.15 10.13 -3.11
C SER A 29 -2.40 9.03 -4.15
N SER A 30 -2.56 9.41 -5.42
CA SER A 30 -2.72 8.45 -6.52
C SER A 30 -1.57 7.44 -6.65
N ALA A 31 -0.37 7.81 -6.20
CA ALA A 31 0.80 6.93 -6.21
C ALA A 31 0.72 5.89 -5.07
N GLU A 32 0.48 6.36 -3.84
CA GLU A 32 0.31 5.48 -2.67
C GLU A 32 -0.87 4.52 -2.82
N TYR A 33 -2.00 4.99 -3.36
CA TYR A 33 -3.16 4.14 -3.61
C TYR A 33 -2.83 2.99 -4.56
N ARG A 34 -2.18 3.29 -5.70
CA ARG A 34 -1.77 2.25 -6.66
C ARG A 34 -0.77 1.28 -6.08
N LEU A 35 0.20 1.79 -5.33
CA LEU A 35 1.20 0.97 -4.64
C LEU A 35 0.53 0.01 -3.66
N LEU A 36 -0.42 0.51 -2.87
CA LEU A 36 -1.20 -0.29 -1.94
C LEU A 36 -2.08 -1.32 -2.66
N CYS A 37 -2.68 -0.98 -3.80
CA CYS A 37 -3.44 -1.95 -4.61
C CYS A 37 -2.57 -3.13 -5.07
N HIS A 38 -1.35 -2.91 -5.56
CA HIS A 38 -0.46 -4.01 -5.98
C HIS A 38 -0.17 -4.97 -4.82
N PHE A 39 0.09 -4.42 -3.64
CA PHE A 39 0.30 -5.22 -2.43
C PHE A 39 -0.94 -6.02 -2.02
N ILE A 40 -2.13 -5.42 -2.11
CA ILE A 40 -3.40 -6.04 -1.75
C ILE A 40 -3.79 -7.14 -2.74
N GLU A 41 -3.49 -6.96 -4.04
CA GLU A 41 -3.72 -7.96 -5.08
C GLU A 41 -2.76 -9.16 -4.97
N GLN A 42 -1.58 -8.96 -4.37
CA GLN A 42 -0.54 -9.97 -4.22
C GLN A 42 -0.03 -10.04 -2.76
N PRO A 43 -0.91 -10.37 -1.79
CA PRO A 43 -0.53 -10.40 -0.38
C PRO A 43 0.44 -11.54 -0.10
N ASN A 44 1.38 -11.33 0.82
CA ASN A 44 2.42 -12.29 1.20
C ASN A 44 3.34 -12.73 0.04
N ILE A 45 3.37 -11.98 -1.06
CA ILE A 45 4.29 -12.18 -2.19
C ILE A 45 5.31 -11.04 -2.20
N VAL A 46 6.58 -11.39 -2.42
CA VAL A 46 7.65 -10.40 -2.56
C VAL A 46 7.55 -9.73 -3.93
N LEU A 47 7.25 -8.44 -3.93
CA LEU A 47 7.18 -7.60 -5.11
C LEU A 47 8.50 -6.86 -5.29
N GLY A 48 9.17 -7.14 -6.41
CA GLY A 48 10.36 -6.44 -6.82
C GLY A 48 10.10 -4.98 -7.14
N ARG A 49 11.12 -4.12 -7.03
CA ARG A 49 11.00 -2.67 -7.31
C ARG A 49 10.40 -2.39 -8.68
N GLU A 50 10.86 -3.12 -9.70
CA GLU A 50 10.38 -2.99 -11.08
C GLU A 50 8.89 -3.35 -11.23
N ALA A 51 8.40 -4.34 -10.48
CA ALA A 51 6.98 -4.72 -10.48
C ALA A 51 6.08 -3.66 -9.82
N LEU A 52 6.66 -2.82 -8.97
CA LEU A 52 5.98 -1.69 -8.33
C LEU A 52 6.08 -0.40 -9.15
N LEU A 53 6.85 -0.40 -10.25
CA LEU A 53 6.91 0.74 -11.16
C LEU A 53 5.67 0.76 -12.07
N PRO A 54 5.09 1.94 -12.33
CA PRO A 54 3.95 2.05 -13.23
C PRO A 54 4.34 1.69 -14.68
N GLU A 55 3.54 0.83 -15.34
CA GLU A 55 3.80 0.30 -16.70
C GLU A 55 3.94 1.35 -17.81
N ARG A 56 3.47 2.60 -17.60
CA ARG A 56 3.56 3.67 -18.59
C ARG A 56 3.91 4.99 -17.91
N ARG A 57 4.83 5.74 -18.53
CA ARG A 57 5.22 7.13 -18.20
C ARG A 57 4.00 8.06 -18.10
N ALA A 58 3.24 7.98 -17.02
CA ALA A 58 2.17 8.90 -16.71
C ALA A 58 2.78 10.12 -16.01
N THR A 59 3.42 10.97 -16.81
CA THR A 59 3.95 12.30 -16.48
C THR A 59 5.16 12.35 -15.54
N ALA A 60 5.97 13.39 -15.70
CA ALA A 60 7.20 13.70 -14.96
C ALA A 60 7.01 13.89 -13.43
N ALA A 61 5.82 13.62 -12.89
CA ALA A 61 5.50 13.70 -11.46
C ALA A 61 5.79 12.39 -10.69
N PHE A 62 6.24 11.33 -11.37
CA PHE A 62 6.66 10.06 -10.75
C PHE A 62 8.10 10.04 -10.23
N ASP A 63 8.77 11.19 -10.21
CA ASP A 63 10.20 11.34 -9.95
C ASP A 63 10.61 11.16 -8.47
N ARG A 64 9.92 10.28 -7.74
CA ARG A 64 10.26 9.91 -6.37
C ARG A 64 10.46 8.40 -6.33
N SER A 65 11.69 8.00 -5.94
CA SER A 65 12.09 6.60 -5.76
C SER A 65 10.97 5.77 -5.09
N ILE A 66 10.79 4.53 -5.55
CA ILE A 66 9.90 3.55 -4.91
C ILE A 66 10.15 3.48 -3.40
N ASP A 67 11.41 3.58 -2.96
CA ASP A 67 11.75 3.55 -1.53
C ASP A 67 11.09 4.73 -0.77
N LEU A 68 11.01 5.92 -1.38
CA LEU A 68 10.38 7.09 -0.78
C LEU A 68 8.85 6.95 -0.74
N GLN A 69 8.25 6.34 -1.77
CA GLN A 69 6.81 6.07 -1.78
C GLN A 69 6.44 5.02 -0.72
N ILE A 70 7.23 3.95 -0.61
CA ILE A 70 7.11 2.93 0.44
C ILE A 70 7.24 3.56 1.81
N SER A 71 8.23 4.44 2.01
CA SER A 71 8.46 5.13 3.29
C SER A 71 7.24 5.95 3.72
N ARG A 72 6.65 6.74 2.80
CA ARG A 72 5.44 7.52 3.10
C ARG A 72 4.22 6.65 3.36
N LEU A 73 4.04 5.59 2.57
CA LEU A 73 2.94 4.65 2.78
C LEU A 73 3.06 3.98 4.15
N ARG A 74 4.25 3.51 4.52
CA ARG A 74 4.54 2.96 5.86
C ARG A 74 4.25 3.95 6.97
N GLN A 75 4.66 5.21 6.81
CA GLN A 75 4.40 6.24 7.81
C GLN A 75 2.89 6.42 8.06
N LYS A 76 2.08 6.44 7.00
CA LYS A 76 0.61 6.49 7.13
C LYS A 76 0.03 5.23 7.78
N LEU A 77 0.53 4.05 7.41
CA LEU A 77 0.07 2.80 8.00
C LEU A 77 0.46 2.68 9.48
N ALA A 78 1.60 3.25 9.87
CA ALA A 78 2.10 3.24 11.25
C ALA A 78 1.28 4.11 12.21
N ASP A 79 0.37 4.96 11.72
CA ASP A 79 -0.53 5.77 12.56
C ASP A 79 -1.52 4.92 13.37
N VAL A 80 -1.64 3.62 13.06
CA VAL A 80 -2.50 2.65 13.75
C VAL A 80 -1.64 1.51 14.30
N ALA A 81 -1.97 1.07 15.52
CA ALA A 81 -1.32 -0.07 16.14
C ALA A 81 -1.40 -1.33 15.26
N GLY A 82 -0.26 -1.99 15.03
CA GLY A 82 -0.14 -3.14 14.13
C GLY A 82 0.04 -2.78 12.65
N GLY A 83 0.00 -1.49 12.28
CA GLY A 83 0.18 -1.06 10.89
C GLY A 83 1.64 -0.89 10.45
N SER A 84 2.58 -0.69 11.37
CA SER A 84 4.01 -0.50 11.09
C SER A 84 4.70 -1.71 10.47
N GLU A 85 4.18 -2.91 10.72
CA GLU A 85 4.77 -4.19 10.30
C GLU A 85 4.11 -4.76 9.03
N LEU A 86 3.17 -4.03 8.43
CA LEU A 86 2.42 -4.53 7.27
C LEU A 86 3.27 -4.61 6.01
N ILE A 87 4.10 -3.60 5.72
CA ILE A 87 4.97 -3.61 4.54
C ILE A 87 6.40 -3.90 4.98
N LEU A 88 6.92 -5.10 4.71
CA LEU A 88 8.28 -5.49 5.07
C LEU A 88 9.24 -5.34 3.89
N THR A 89 10.52 -5.11 4.19
CA THR A 89 11.59 -5.06 3.18
C THR A 89 12.29 -6.42 3.13
N VAL A 90 12.33 -7.04 1.96
CA VAL A 90 13.16 -8.21 1.68
C VAL A 90 14.42 -7.72 0.98
N ARG A 91 15.58 -7.82 1.66
CA ARG A 91 16.85 -7.23 1.20
C ARG A 91 17.23 -7.79 -0.17
N GLY A 92 17.56 -6.91 -1.11
CA GLY A 92 17.95 -7.28 -2.48
C GLY A 92 16.76 -7.67 -3.38
N GLU A 93 15.63 -8.07 -2.82
CA GLU A 93 14.48 -8.58 -3.60
C GLU A 93 13.39 -7.52 -3.79
N GLY A 94 12.93 -6.88 -2.69
CA GLY A 94 11.83 -5.93 -2.78
C GLY A 94 11.03 -5.79 -1.49
N TYR A 95 9.71 -5.81 -1.63
CA TYR A 95 8.77 -5.53 -0.54
C TYR A 95 7.64 -6.53 -0.52
N VAL A 96 7.06 -6.78 0.66
CA VAL A 96 5.92 -7.67 0.83
C VAL A 96 4.90 -7.06 1.76
N LEU A 97 3.62 -7.25 1.47
CA LEU A 97 2.54 -7.04 2.43
C LEU A 97 2.38 -8.30 3.28
N ALA A 98 2.85 -8.24 4.53
CA ALA A 98 2.84 -9.33 5.48
C ALA A 98 1.51 -9.41 6.24
N SER A 99 0.41 -9.53 5.49
CA SER A 99 -0.94 -9.65 6.04
C SER A 99 -1.83 -10.44 5.10
N ALA A 100 -2.83 -11.11 5.67
CA ALA A 100 -3.93 -11.65 4.87
C ALA A 100 -4.78 -10.50 4.32
N VAL A 101 -5.40 -10.72 3.16
CA VAL A 101 -6.30 -9.77 2.53
C VAL A 101 -7.65 -10.44 2.32
N ASP A 102 -8.69 -9.81 2.83
CA ASP A 102 -10.08 -10.22 2.66
C ASP A 102 -10.89 -9.12 1.97
N TYR A 103 -11.93 -9.49 1.22
CA TYR A 103 -12.74 -8.54 0.48
C TYR A 103 -14.21 -8.59 0.91
N SER A 104 -14.84 -7.42 1.05
CA SER A 104 -16.26 -7.27 1.38
C SER A 104 -16.98 -6.22 0.55
#